data_AF-A0A7Y9RRS3-F1
#
_entry.id   AF-A0A7Y9RRS3-F1
#
_cell.length_a   1.000
_cell.length_b   1.000
_cell.length_c   1.000
_cell.angle_alpha   90.00
_cell.angle_beta   90.00
_cell.angle_gamma   90.00
#
_symmetry.space_group_name_H-M   'P 1'
#
loop_
_entity.id
_entity.type
_entity.pdbx_description
1 polymer ?
#
loop_
_entity_poly.entity_id
_entity_poly.type
_entity_poly.pdbx_seq_one_letter_code
_entity_poly.pdbx_strand_id
1 'polypeptide(L)'
;MEIALVLVALATAVLAGTAVAGRLGVPAPLLLVAAGVAGSFVPGVPEVVLEPEVVLLGLLPPLLYAASLQTSLVDFAANRRPILLLSVGLVVFTAAGVALVVHALLPGVSWAAAFAIGAVVAPPDAVAATAIGRRIGLPRRVVTILEGESLLNDATALVALRTAIAAGAGATAVRWDEVALDFLVAAGGGVLVGLLTFVVVARVRRRLRDPLLDGGLSLLTPFAAFVAAEELHASGVLAVVVAGLLLGHQAAVLQSAQSRIADRTTWRTVAFLLENAVFLLIGLQCRWIVEDVAASELTGARVALVCAAVLAAVVVLRLVWVFPARFALVRGGGEGPAGAYPWTYTFVIGWAGMRGVVTLAAAFVVPADTEHREVLLLVAFTVVAGTLFAQGLSLPWLARRLGVPSPDPREDALARATLLQQASKAGLEVLEREVHADPHGVLDLIRQRLDQRNFAAWERLGTVAGEESPSDLYTRVRLAMIAAERQRVLEIRSSGQVAAEVVEDVLALLDVEESMLDSASSEREELRHVTAQTARSAEACDDLLEHPSPGHLEATECARCLEDGTRWVALRQCLRCGHVGCCDSSPGQHATEHFHRTAHPVMQSAEADEDWRWCFVHHLTA
;
A
#
# COMPACT_ATOMS: atom_id res chain seq x y z
N MET A 1 4.40 11.30 -35.03
CA MET A 1 3.50 10.13 -35.20
C MET A 1 4.11 8.88 -34.59
N GLU A 2 5.39 8.60 -34.83
CA GLU A 2 6.10 7.43 -34.26
C GLU A 2 6.10 7.39 -32.72
N ILE A 3 6.45 8.48 -32.04
CA ILE A 3 6.41 8.56 -30.56
C ILE A 3 4.99 8.25 -30.03
N ALA A 4 3.95 8.79 -30.68
CA ALA A 4 2.57 8.53 -30.26
C ALA A 4 2.19 7.04 -30.44
N LEU A 5 2.63 6.41 -31.53
CA LEU A 5 2.43 4.97 -31.75
C LEU A 5 3.15 4.14 -30.69
N VAL A 6 4.38 4.52 -30.32
CA VAL A 6 5.15 3.85 -29.27
C VAL A 6 4.44 3.97 -27.92
N LEU A 7 3.97 5.17 -27.54
CA LEU A 7 3.25 5.38 -26.28
C LEU A 7 1.94 4.58 -26.22
N VAL A 8 1.18 4.54 -27.32
CA VAL A 8 -0.06 3.75 -27.41
C VAL A 8 0.24 2.26 -27.35
N ALA A 9 1.27 1.78 -28.05
CA ALA A 9 1.70 0.39 -28.00
C ALA A 9 2.17 -0.01 -26.59
N LEU A 10 2.93 0.86 -25.93
CA LEU A 10 3.39 0.67 -24.56
C LEU A 10 2.21 0.57 -23.59
N ALA A 11 1.27 1.52 -23.63
CA ALA A 11 0.08 1.51 -22.78
C ALA A 11 -0.77 0.26 -23.04
N THR A 12 -0.95 -0.12 -24.30
CA THR A 12 -1.69 -1.33 -24.68
C THR A 12 -1.01 -2.60 -24.17
N ALA A 13 0.32 -2.69 -24.31
CA ALA A 13 1.11 -3.82 -23.83
C ALA A 13 1.07 -3.93 -22.30
N VAL A 14 1.11 -2.81 -21.58
CA VAL A 14 0.94 -2.76 -20.12
C VAL A 14 -0.44 -3.28 -19.71
N LEU A 15 -1.50 -2.77 -20.32
CA LEU A 15 -2.89 -3.19 -20.01
C LEU A 15 -3.13 -4.67 -20.37
N ALA A 16 -2.66 -5.12 -21.53
CA ALA A 16 -2.78 -6.50 -21.94
C ALA A 16 -1.94 -7.43 -21.04
N GLY A 17 -0.69 -7.06 -20.76
CA GLY A 17 0.22 -7.83 -19.91
C GLY A 17 -0.29 -7.95 -18.48
N THR A 18 -0.77 -6.87 -17.88
CA THR A 18 -1.38 -6.90 -16.54
C THR A 18 -2.64 -7.76 -16.49
N ALA A 19 -3.52 -7.67 -17.50
CA ALA A 19 -4.70 -8.54 -17.60
C ALA A 19 -4.34 -10.03 -17.74
N VAL A 20 -3.31 -10.35 -18.52
CA VAL A 20 -2.79 -11.73 -18.66
C VAL A 20 -2.16 -12.19 -17.34
N ALA A 21 -1.38 -11.35 -16.67
CA ALA A 21 -0.78 -11.66 -15.38
C ALA A 21 -1.83 -11.99 -14.31
N GLY A 22 -2.93 -11.23 -14.27
CA GLY A 22 -4.08 -11.52 -13.42
C GLY A 22 -4.69 -12.90 -13.68
N ARG A 23 -4.88 -13.27 -14.95
CA ARG A 23 -5.40 -14.59 -15.33
C ARG A 23 -4.46 -15.74 -14.98
N LEU A 24 -3.15 -15.52 -15.12
CA LEU A 24 -2.12 -16.52 -14.80
C LEU A 24 -1.81 -16.59 -13.30
N GLY A 25 -2.33 -15.65 -12.50
CA GLY A 25 -2.04 -15.56 -11.08
C GLY A 25 -0.57 -15.26 -10.79
N VAL A 26 0.13 -14.51 -11.66
CA VAL A 26 1.51 -14.05 -11.45
C VAL A 26 1.57 -12.53 -11.25
N PRO A 27 2.53 -12.00 -10.47
CA PRO A 27 2.72 -10.56 -10.36
C PRO A 27 3.00 -9.92 -11.72
N ALA A 28 2.27 -8.85 -12.06
CA ALA A 28 2.41 -8.14 -13.34
C ALA A 28 3.84 -7.66 -13.64
N PRO A 29 4.61 -7.10 -12.67
CA PRO A 29 6.00 -6.69 -12.91
C PRO A 29 6.87 -7.79 -13.53
N LEU A 30 6.75 -9.04 -13.06
CA LEU A 30 7.52 -10.18 -13.57
C LEU A 30 7.19 -10.50 -15.01
N LEU A 31 5.89 -10.53 -15.33
CA LEU A 31 5.42 -10.85 -16.67
C LEU A 31 5.76 -9.72 -17.66
N LEU A 32 5.69 -8.46 -17.23
CA LEU A 32 6.02 -7.31 -18.06
C LEU A 32 7.52 -7.21 -18.35
N VAL A 33 8.39 -7.48 -17.38
CA VAL A 33 9.84 -7.57 -17.64
C VAL A 33 10.11 -8.70 -18.63
N ALA A 34 9.55 -9.90 -18.42
CA ALA A 34 9.72 -11.03 -19.34
C ALA A 34 9.20 -10.72 -20.76
N ALA A 35 8.02 -10.10 -20.86
CA ALA A 35 7.43 -9.67 -22.13
C ALA A 35 8.28 -8.59 -22.81
N GLY A 36 8.82 -7.64 -22.06
CA GLY A 36 9.74 -6.63 -22.57
C GLY A 36 11.03 -7.25 -23.09
N VAL A 37 11.63 -8.18 -22.35
CA VAL A 37 12.82 -8.92 -22.80
C VAL A 37 12.52 -9.66 -24.10
N ALA A 38 11.44 -10.44 -24.15
CA ALA A 38 11.04 -11.14 -25.38
C ALA A 38 10.78 -10.17 -26.54
N GLY A 39 10.07 -9.06 -26.27
CA GLY A 39 9.76 -8.01 -27.23
C GLY A 39 11.00 -7.31 -27.78
N SER A 40 12.05 -7.14 -26.98
CA SER A 40 13.30 -6.49 -27.41
C SER A 40 14.00 -7.23 -28.57
N PHE A 41 13.80 -8.55 -28.69
CA PHE A 41 14.35 -9.36 -29.78
C PHE A 41 13.45 -9.46 -31.01
N VAL A 42 12.24 -8.87 -30.97
CA VAL A 42 11.29 -8.92 -32.10
C VAL A 42 11.66 -7.86 -33.15
N PRO A 43 11.86 -8.24 -34.42
CA PRO A 43 12.12 -7.29 -35.49
C PRO A 43 10.95 -6.29 -35.65
N GLY A 44 11.25 -4.99 -35.68
CA GLY A 44 10.26 -3.92 -35.84
C GLY A 44 9.79 -3.26 -34.54
N VAL A 45 10.18 -3.79 -33.37
CA VAL A 45 10.05 -3.06 -32.10
C VAL A 45 11.18 -2.02 -32.03
N PRO A 46 10.88 -0.72 -31.84
CA PRO A 46 11.91 0.30 -31.77
C PRO A 46 12.72 0.17 -30.48
N GLU A 47 14.01 0.55 -30.56
CA GLU A 47 14.86 0.67 -29.39
C GLU A 47 14.38 1.86 -28.54
N VAL A 48 13.93 1.56 -27.32
CA VAL A 48 13.48 2.58 -26.38
C VAL A 48 14.61 2.81 -25.37
N VAL A 49 15.31 3.93 -25.53
CA VAL A 49 16.32 4.39 -24.59
C VAL A 49 15.64 5.29 -23.56
N LEU A 50 15.77 4.94 -22.28
CA LEU A 50 15.29 5.79 -21.18
C LEU A 50 16.33 6.86 -20.88
N GLU A 51 16.02 8.10 -21.23
CA GLU A 51 16.83 9.24 -20.82
C GLU A 51 16.72 9.44 -19.29
N PRO A 52 17.84 9.71 -18.58
CA PRO A 52 17.84 9.95 -17.13
C PRO A 52 16.83 11.01 -16.71
N GLU A 53 16.70 12.08 -17.48
CA GLU A 53 15.80 13.21 -17.22
C GLU A 53 14.34 12.78 -17.23
N VAL A 54 13.95 11.91 -18.17
CA VAL A 54 12.58 11.38 -18.26
C VAL A 54 12.25 10.58 -17.01
N VAL A 55 13.20 9.82 -16.47
CA VAL A 55 12.93 9.04 -15.25
C VAL A 55 12.94 9.93 -14.00
N LEU A 56 13.96 10.76 -13.84
CA LEU A 56 14.14 11.60 -12.64
C LEU A 56 13.08 12.69 -12.52
N LEU A 57 12.64 13.30 -13.63
CA LEU A 57 11.63 14.36 -13.62
C LEU A 57 10.24 13.85 -13.99
N GLY A 58 10.13 12.89 -14.91
CA GLY A 58 8.84 12.43 -15.44
C GLY A 58 8.20 11.30 -14.62
N LEU A 59 8.98 10.32 -14.16
CA LEU A 59 8.44 9.12 -13.52
C LEU A 59 8.54 9.14 -11.99
N LEU A 60 9.70 9.55 -11.47
CA LEU A 60 10.01 9.41 -10.06
C LEU A 60 9.16 10.32 -9.14
N PRO A 61 8.96 11.63 -9.42
CA PRO A 61 8.12 12.49 -8.58
C PRO A 61 6.67 11.99 -8.43
N PRO A 62 5.93 11.65 -9.52
CA PRO A 62 4.56 11.15 -9.36
C PRO A 62 4.51 9.78 -8.66
N LEU A 63 5.46 8.88 -8.89
CA LEU A 63 5.50 7.58 -8.20
C LEU A 63 5.71 7.73 -6.69
N LEU A 64 6.69 8.54 -6.28
CA LEU A 64 6.99 8.80 -4.88
C LEU A 64 5.82 9.50 -4.18
N TYR A 65 5.17 10.43 -4.85
CA TYR A 65 4.02 11.13 -4.31
C TYR A 65 2.81 10.22 -4.18
N ALA A 66 2.54 9.37 -5.18
CA ALA A 66 1.48 8.38 -5.11
C ALA A 66 1.68 7.38 -3.96
N ALA A 67 2.92 6.93 -3.74
CA ALA A 67 3.28 6.07 -2.62
C ALA A 67 3.11 6.81 -1.29
N SER A 68 3.63 8.04 -1.19
CA SER A 68 3.58 8.87 0.03
C SER A 68 2.15 9.23 0.45
N LEU A 69 1.25 9.49 -0.49
CA LEU A 69 -0.17 9.76 -0.22
C LEU A 69 -0.90 8.56 0.41
N GLN A 70 -0.44 7.35 0.13
CA GLN A 70 -1.04 6.11 0.62
C GLN A 70 -0.41 5.63 1.93
N THR A 71 0.78 6.12 2.27
CA THR A 71 1.48 5.75 3.50
C THR A 71 0.92 6.48 4.72
N SER A 72 0.58 5.72 5.77
CA SER A 72 0.15 6.25 7.06
C SER A 72 1.32 6.90 7.79
N LEU A 73 1.23 8.22 8.03
CA LEU A 73 2.23 8.97 8.80
C LEU A 73 2.35 8.45 10.25
N VAL A 74 1.24 7.97 10.83
CA VAL A 74 1.20 7.42 12.20
C VAL A 74 1.99 6.11 12.26
N ASP A 75 1.76 5.21 11.33
CA ASP A 75 2.47 3.91 11.29
C ASP A 75 3.93 4.08 10.90
N PHE A 76 4.22 5.05 10.03
CA PHE A 76 5.59 5.46 9.70
C PHE A 76 6.32 5.96 10.96
N ALA A 77 5.69 6.86 11.73
CA ALA A 77 6.27 7.41 12.95
C ALA A 77 6.50 6.32 14.02
N ALA A 78 5.58 5.37 14.15
CA ALA A 78 5.71 4.20 15.03
C ALA A 78 6.89 3.29 14.62
N ASN A 79 7.24 3.26 13.34
CA ASN A 79 8.30 2.42 12.77
C ASN A 79 9.53 3.20 12.27
N ARG A 80 9.70 4.46 12.70
CA ARG A 80 10.77 5.36 12.21
C ARG A 80 12.19 4.80 12.35
N ARG A 81 12.48 4.07 13.44
CA ARG A 81 13.81 3.49 13.69
C ARG A 81 14.16 2.39 12.68
N PRO A 82 13.33 1.33 12.50
CA PRO A 82 13.51 0.36 11.43
C PRO A 82 13.64 1.02 10.05
N ILE A 83 12.73 1.94 9.73
CA ILE A 83 12.72 2.59 8.41
C ILE A 83 14.02 3.35 8.17
N LEU A 84 14.46 4.23 9.07
CA LEU A 84 15.70 4.99 8.88
C LEU A 84 16.96 4.10 8.83
N LEU A 85 17.01 3.02 9.61
CA LEU A 85 18.14 2.08 9.57
C LEU A 85 18.22 1.32 8.23
N LEU A 86 17.08 1.09 7.56
CA LEU A 86 17.03 0.44 6.26
C LEU A 86 17.18 1.45 5.11
N SER A 87 16.55 2.61 5.17
CA SER A 87 16.62 3.61 4.10
C SER A 87 17.95 4.36 4.00
N VAL A 88 18.68 4.50 5.11
CA VAL A 88 19.97 5.21 5.12
C VAL A 88 21.11 4.24 5.40
N GLY A 89 21.05 3.55 6.53
CA GLY A 89 22.15 2.69 6.99
C GLY A 89 22.43 1.52 6.04
N LEU A 90 21.39 0.75 5.69
CA LEU A 90 21.53 -0.37 4.75
C LEU A 90 21.95 0.09 3.35
N VAL A 91 21.46 1.23 2.87
CA VAL A 91 21.83 1.76 1.53
C VAL A 91 23.33 2.04 1.48
N VAL A 92 23.87 2.79 2.45
CA VAL A 92 25.31 3.09 2.52
C VAL A 92 26.13 1.80 2.68
N PHE A 93 25.69 0.88 3.53
CA PHE A 93 26.36 -0.41 3.74
C PHE A 93 26.40 -1.26 2.46
N THR A 94 25.28 -1.33 1.74
CA THR A 94 25.18 -2.10 0.49
C THR A 94 26.00 -1.45 -0.61
N ALA A 95 25.96 -0.12 -0.72
CA ALA A 95 26.76 0.60 -1.70
C ALA A 95 28.26 0.37 -1.51
N ALA A 96 28.75 0.46 -0.27
CA ALA A 96 30.16 0.18 0.04
C ALA A 96 30.54 -1.29 -0.22
N GLY A 97 29.69 -2.23 0.17
CA GLY A 97 29.95 -3.66 -0.05
C GLY A 97 29.95 -4.03 -1.54
N VAL A 98 29.03 -3.47 -2.33
CA VAL A 98 29.01 -3.66 -3.78
C VAL A 98 30.21 -2.99 -4.44
N ALA A 99 30.58 -1.78 -4.02
CA ALA A 99 31.76 -1.09 -4.53
C ALA A 99 33.03 -1.92 -4.35
N LEU A 100 33.20 -2.54 -3.17
CA LEU A 100 34.31 -3.45 -2.91
C LEU A 100 34.32 -4.66 -3.86
N VAL A 101 33.16 -5.28 -4.09
CA VAL A 101 33.03 -6.43 -4.99
C VAL A 101 33.34 -6.04 -6.44
N VAL A 102 32.78 -4.92 -6.90
CA VAL A 102 32.98 -4.42 -8.26
C VAL A 102 34.45 -4.05 -8.49
N HIS A 103 35.06 -3.28 -7.58
CA HIS A 103 36.46 -2.88 -7.69
C HIS A 103 37.43 -4.07 -7.63
N ALA A 104 37.08 -5.13 -6.89
CA ALA A 104 37.89 -6.34 -6.82
C ALA A 104 37.81 -7.21 -8.09
N LEU A 105 36.67 -7.20 -8.81
CA LEU A 105 36.41 -8.10 -9.93
C LEU A 105 36.55 -7.43 -11.31
N LEU A 106 36.36 -6.12 -11.41
CA LEU A 106 36.58 -5.34 -12.62
C LEU A 106 37.92 -4.59 -12.53
N PRO A 107 38.96 -5.01 -13.27
CA PRO A 107 40.21 -4.27 -13.33
C PRO A 107 39.99 -2.91 -14.03
N GLY A 108 40.75 -1.89 -13.63
CA GLY A 108 40.65 -0.54 -14.22
C GLY A 108 39.60 0.35 -13.57
N VAL A 109 38.45 -0.22 -13.15
CA VAL A 109 37.34 0.55 -12.60
C VAL A 109 37.75 1.43 -11.42
N SER A 110 37.44 2.73 -11.51
CA SER A 110 37.70 3.67 -10.43
C SER A 110 36.83 3.37 -9.20
N TRP A 111 37.31 3.73 -8.01
CA TRP A 111 36.48 3.65 -6.80
C TRP A 111 35.20 4.47 -6.93
N ALA A 112 35.26 5.63 -7.59
CA ALA A 112 34.11 6.47 -7.88
C ALA A 112 33.04 5.71 -8.67
N ALA A 113 33.42 5.05 -9.77
CA ALA A 113 32.50 4.24 -10.57
C ALA A 113 31.96 3.02 -9.79
N ALA A 114 32.78 2.38 -8.97
CA ALA A 114 32.37 1.26 -8.12
C ALA A 114 31.36 1.69 -7.02
N PHE A 115 31.58 2.85 -6.38
CA PHE A 115 30.61 3.44 -5.44
C PHE A 115 29.34 3.92 -6.14
N ALA A 116 29.45 4.48 -7.34
CA ALA A 116 28.31 4.90 -8.14
C ALA A 116 27.39 3.71 -8.44
N ILE A 117 27.91 2.61 -9.00
CA ILE A 117 27.08 1.42 -9.26
C ILE A 117 26.56 0.79 -7.95
N GLY A 118 27.35 0.85 -6.87
CA GLY A 118 26.93 0.39 -5.55
C GLY A 118 25.73 1.18 -5.02
N ALA A 119 25.76 2.51 -5.14
CA ALA A 119 24.64 3.39 -4.77
C ALA A 119 23.40 3.12 -5.61
N VAL A 120 23.58 2.87 -6.90
CA VAL A 120 22.52 2.55 -7.87
C VAL A 120 21.75 1.27 -7.50
N VAL A 121 22.45 0.19 -7.14
CA VAL A 121 21.83 -1.12 -6.85
C VAL A 121 21.45 -1.35 -5.38
N ALA A 122 21.85 -0.44 -4.49
CA ALA A 122 21.58 -0.52 -3.06
C ALA A 122 20.08 -0.43 -2.69
N PRO A 123 19.30 0.56 -3.17
CA PRO A 123 17.92 0.76 -2.74
C PRO A 123 17.00 -0.36 -3.29
N PRO A 124 16.23 -1.07 -2.45
CA PRO A 124 15.13 -1.89 -2.95
C PRO A 124 13.94 -1.05 -3.41
N ASP A 125 13.09 -1.63 -4.24
CA ASP A 125 11.80 -1.11 -4.65
C ASP A 125 10.69 -1.77 -3.83
N ALA A 126 9.99 -0.98 -3.02
CA ALA A 126 8.86 -1.48 -2.23
C ALA A 126 7.64 -1.80 -3.07
N VAL A 127 7.46 -1.23 -4.26
CA VAL A 127 6.25 -1.47 -5.06
C VAL A 127 6.15 -2.96 -5.40
N ALA A 128 7.23 -3.55 -5.92
CA ALA A 128 7.29 -4.98 -6.18
C ALA A 128 7.12 -5.81 -4.90
N ALA A 129 7.78 -5.41 -3.80
CA ALA A 129 7.72 -6.09 -2.51
C ALA A 129 6.33 -6.09 -1.87
N THR A 130 5.64 -4.98 -1.96
CA THR A 130 4.33 -4.77 -1.33
C THR A 130 3.22 -5.31 -2.19
N ALA A 131 3.33 -5.27 -3.52
CA ALA A 131 2.39 -5.94 -4.43
C ALA A 131 2.36 -7.45 -4.18
N ILE A 132 3.53 -8.07 -4.04
CA ILE A 132 3.63 -9.50 -3.69
C ILE A 132 3.24 -9.73 -2.24
N GLY A 133 3.72 -8.87 -1.33
CA GLY A 133 3.49 -8.97 0.11
C GLY A 133 2.02 -8.88 0.51
N ARG A 134 1.27 -7.91 -0.04
CA ARG A 134 -0.18 -7.77 0.20
C ARG A 134 -0.94 -8.98 -0.36
N ARG A 135 -0.55 -9.48 -1.54
CA ARG A 135 -1.20 -10.64 -2.17
C ARG A 135 -1.02 -11.94 -1.39
N ILE A 136 0.12 -12.14 -0.72
CA ILE A 136 0.36 -13.31 0.14
C ILE A 136 -0.07 -13.09 1.60
N GLY A 137 -0.62 -11.91 1.92
CA GLY A 137 -1.01 -11.55 3.27
C GLY A 137 0.17 -11.42 4.23
N LEU A 138 1.17 -10.59 3.93
CA LEU A 138 2.21 -10.25 4.93
C LEU A 138 1.63 -9.36 6.04
N PRO A 139 2.13 -9.47 7.29
CA PRO A 139 1.73 -8.61 8.39
C PRO A 139 1.83 -7.12 8.05
N ARG A 140 0.83 -6.32 8.45
CA ARG A 140 0.73 -4.88 8.17
C ARG A 140 2.03 -4.13 8.48
N ARG A 141 2.62 -4.39 9.64
CA ARG A 141 3.86 -3.76 10.08
C ARG A 141 5.07 -4.09 9.19
N VAL A 142 5.14 -5.31 8.63
CA VAL A 142 6.19 -5.67 7.66
C VAL A 142 6.00 -4.89 6.37
N VAL A 143 4.76 -4.81 5.87
CA VAL A 143 4.41 -4.03 4.67
C VAL A 143 4.74 -2.55 4.89
N THR A 144 4.38 -1.96 6.03
CA THR A 144 4.72 -0.56 6.38
C THR A 144 6.23 -0.32 6.42
N ILE A 145 7.02 -1.24 6.99
CA ILE A 145 8.48 -1.10 7.03
C ILE A 145 9.06 -1.15 5.61
N LEU A 146 8.59 -2.07 4.76
CA LEU A 146 9.03 -2.18 3.38
C LEU A 146 8.66 -0.92 2.56
N GLU A 147 7.41 -0.45 2.66
CA GLU A 147 6.96 0.80 2.03
C GLU A 147 7.80 1.99 2.51
N GLY A 148 7.95 2.16 3.82
CA GLY A 148 8.71 3.24 4.41
C GLY A 148 10.19 3.22 4.01
N GLU A 149 10.80 2.02 3.89
CA GLU A 149 12.18 1.87 3.43
C GLU A 149 12.36 2.51 2.05
N SER A 150 11.48 2.16 1.11
CA SER A 150 11.54 2.60 -0.30
C SER A 150 11.16 4.05 -0.54
N LEU A 151 10.49 4.70 0.41
CA LEU A 151 10.20 6.14 0.27
C LEU A 151 11.47 6.98 0.43
N LEU A 152 12.40 6.57 1.28
CA LEU A 152 13.57 7.37 1.64
C LEU A 152 14.89 6.86 1.04
N ASN A 153 14.95 5.59 0.65
CA ASN A 153 16.18 4.99 0.14
C ASN A 153 16.65 5.60 -1.20
N ASP A 154 15.73 6.00 -2.07
CA ASP A 154 16.01 6.63 -3.36
C ASP A 154 16.74 7.96 -3.17
N ALA A 155 16.37 8.71 -2.13
CA ALA A 155 17.06 9.94 -1.77
C ALA A 155 18.49 9.65 -1.35
N THR A 156 18.68 8.67 -0.46
CA THR A 156 20.02 8.26 -0.01
C THR A 156 20.87 7.78 -1.17
N ALA A 157 20.29 6.97 -2.07
CA ALA A 157 20.97 6.39 -3.22
C ALA A 157 21.40 7.46 -4.22
N LEU A 158 20.51 8.40 -4.58
CA LEU A 158 20.84 9.48 -5.51
C LEU A 158 21.89 10.44 -4.95
N VAL A 159 21.82 10.76 -3.64
CA VAL A 159 22.87 11.57 -3.00
C VAL A 159 24.20 10.83 -3.03
N ALA A 160 24.23 9.55 -2.63
CA ALA A 160 25.45 8.74 -2.66
C ALA A 160 26.03 8.60 -4.08
N LEU A 161 25.18 8.46 -5.10
CA LEU A 161 25.57 8.42 -6.51
C LEU A 161 26.20 9.73 -6.96
N ARG A 162 25.56 10.88 -6.69
CA ARG A 162 26.10 12.20 -7.04
C ARG A 162 27.45 12.45 -6.37
N THR A 163 27.57 12.10 -5.09
CA THR A 163 28.84 12.19 -4.35
C THR A 163 29.91 11.31 -5.00
N ALA A 164 29.57 10.07 -5.39
CA ALA A 164 30.51 9.16 -6.04
C ALA A 164 31.00 9.70 -7.39
N ILE A 165 30.11 10.24 -8.22
CA ILE A 165 30.44 10.86 -9.51
C ILE A 165 31.32 12.11 -9.30
N ALA A 166 30.96 12.97 -8.36
CA ALA A 166 31.74 14.17 -8.03
C ALA A 166 33.17 13.83 -7.56
N ALA A 167 33.33 12.74 -6.77
CA ALA A 167 34.63 12.24 -6.36
C ALA A 167 35.49 11.75 -7.55
N GLY A 168 34.85 11.20 -8.59
CA GLY A 168 35.53 10.72 -9.79
C GLY A 168 36.03 11.83 -10.72
N ALA A 169 35.39 13.01 -10.71
CA ALA A 169 35.68 14.13 -11.59
C ALA A 169 36.95 14.94 -11.21
N GLY A 170 37.82 14.41 -10.34
CA GLY A 170 39.09 15.04 -9.98
C GLY A 170 39.03 15.99 -8.76
N ALA A 171 37.96 15.94 -7.97
CA ALA A 171 37.94 16.59 -6.66
C ALA A 171 39.01 15.95 -5.75
N THR A 172 39.98 16.74 -5.30
CA THR A 172 41.03 16.32 -4.36
C THR A 172 40.42 15.68 -3.12
N ALA A 173 40.86 14.46 -2.77
CA ALA A 173 40.58 13.74 -1.53
C ALA A 173 39.27 14.15 -0.83
N VAL A 174 38.13 13.65 -1.34
CA VAL A 174 36.81 13.86 -0.73
C VAL A 174 36.88 13.47 0.74
N ARG A 175 36.68 14.46 1.62
CA ARG A 175 36.74 14.23 3.06
C ARG A 175 35.38 13.74 3.56
N TRP A 176 35.40 12.81 4.52
CA TRP A 176 34.18 12.23 5.09
C TRP A 176 33.25 13.26 5.74
N ASP A 177 33.80 14.36 6.25
CA ASP A 177 33.05 15.48 6.83
C ASP A 177 32.28 16.28 5.78
N GLU A 178 32.85 16.48 4.59
CA GLU A 178 32.20 17.18 3.48
C GLU A 178 31.02 16.36 2.94
N VAL A 179 31.21 15.06 2.73
CA VAL A 179 30.13 14.15 2.29
C VAL A 179 28.99 14.09 3.30
N ALA A 180 29.32 14.01 4.59
CA ALA A 180 28.31 14.00 5.64
C ALA A 180 27.54 15.32 5.70
N LEU A 181 28.22 16.45 5.53
CA LEU A 181 27.59 17.77 5.49
C LEU A 181 26.70 17.93 4.27
N ASP A 182 27.17 17.59 3.07
CA ASP A 182 26.40 17.66 1.84
C ASP A 182 25.15 16.79 1.92
N PHE A 183 25.27 15.59 2.47
CA PHE A 183 24.13 14.73 2.74
C PHE A 183 23.13 15.39 3.70
N LEU A 184 23.60 15.96 4.81
CA LEU A 184 22.74 16.63 5.79
C LEU A 184 22.06 17.88 5.22
N VAL A 185 22.77 18.66 4.40
CA VAL A 185 22.24 19.85 3.72
C VAL A 185 21.20 19.43 2.68
N ALA A 186 21.50 18.45 1.84
CA ALA A 186 20.57 17.95 0.82
C ALA A 186 19.31 17.35 1.47
N ALA A 187 19.48 16.53 2.51
CA ALA A 187 18.38 15.90 3.22
C ALA A 187 17.53 16.91 4.02
N GLY A 188 18.18 17.78 4.80
CA GLY A 188 17.51 18.83 5.57
C GLY A 188 16.81 19.86 4.69
N GLY A 189 17.44 20.26 3.59
CA GLY A 189 16.86 21.12 2.57
C GLY A 189 15.64 20.49 1.91
N GLY A 190 15.70 19.20 1.58
CA GLY A 190 14.58 18.47 0.99
C GLY A 190 13.38 18.42 1.94
N VAL A 191 13.62 18.12 3.22
CA VAL A 191 12.59 18.16 4.27
C VAL A 191 11.97 19.55 4.40
N LEU A 192 12.79 20.61 4.40
CA LEU A 192 12.32 21.99 4.51
C LEU A 192 11.46 22.40 3.31
N VAL A 193 11.90 22.10 2.08
CA VAL A 193 11.14 22.38 0.86
C VAL A 193 9.84 21.58 0.81
N GLY A 194 9.87 20.31 1.24
CA GLY A 194 8.66 19.49 1.36
C GLY A 194 7.66 20.06 2.37
N LEU A 195 8.13 20.52 3.53
CA LEU A 195 7.30 21.20 4.53
C LEU A 195 6.70 22.50 4.00
N LEU A 196 7.51 23.32 3.31
CA LEU A 196 7.04 24.55 2.68
C LEU A 196 5.98 24.26 1.62
N THR A 197 6.22 23.26 0.78
CA THR A 197 5.27 22.82 -0.25
C THR A 197 3.96 22.38 0.38
N PHE A 198 4.02 21.56 1.45
CA PHE A 198 2.84 21.17 2.21
C PHE A 198 2.07 22.41 2.72
N VAL A 199 2.74 23.39 3.34
CA VAL A 199 2.08 24.60 3.87
C VAL A 199 1.38 25.37 2.75
N VAL A 200 2.06 25.59 1.63
CA VAL A 200 1.50 26.32 0.47
C VAL A 200 0.31 25.56 -0.11
N VAL A 201 0.48 24.28 -0.43
CA VAL A 201 -0.58 23.45 -1.03
C VAL A 201 -1.76 23.32 -0.08
N ALA A 202 -1.55 23.04 1.21
CA ALA A 202 -2.62 22.96 2.21
C ALA A 202 -3.40 24.28 2.34
N ARG A 203 -2.71 25.43 2.28
CA ARG A 203 -3.33 26.76 2.29
C ARG A 203 -4.25 26.97 1.09
N VAL A 204 -3.82 26.52 -0.09
CA VAL A 204 -4.59 26.60 -1.34
C VAL A 204 -5.75 25.61 -1.33
N ARG A 205 -5.54 24.34 -0.98
CA ARG A 205 -6.57 23.29 -0.91
C ARG A 205 -7.74 23.70 0.00
N ARG A 206 -7.47 24.37 1.13
CA ARG A 206 -8.52 24.93 2.00
C ARG A 206 -9.48 25.91 1.32
N ARG A 207 -9.11 26.47 0.16
CA ARG A 207 -9.94 27.37 -0.65
C ARG A 207 -10.59 26.69 -1.85
N LEU A 208 -10.11 25.51 -2.24
CA LEU A 208 -10.63 24.75 -3.38
C LEU A 208 -11.77 23.85 -2.93
N ARG A 209 -12.94 24.00 -3.55
CA ARG A 209 -14.09 23.09 -3.36
C ARG A 209 -14.39 22.24 -4.59
N ASP A 210 -13.86 22.64 -5.75
CA ASP A 210 -14.01 21.92 -7.01
C ASP A 210 -13.01 20.75 -7.05
N PRO A 211 -13.48 19.49 -7.20
CA PRO A 211 -12.63 18.32 -7.35
C PRO A 211 -11.64 18.40 -8.51
N LEU A 212 -12.00 19.07 -9.62
CA LEU A 212 -11.12 19.16 -10.80
C LEU A 212 -9.90 20.05 -10.53
N LEU A 213 -10.11 21.20 -9.89
CA LEU A 213 -9.02 22.11 -9.52
C LEU A 213 -8.12 21.49 -8.44
N ASP A 214 -8.71 20.80 -7.46
CA ASP A 214 -7.95 20.11 -6.43
C ASP A 214 -7.11 18.96 -7.01
N GLY A 215 -7.68 18.18 -7.93
CA GLY A 215 -6.97 17.13 -8.66
C GLY A 215 -5.83 17.68 -9.54
N GLY A 216 -6.06 18.80 -10.24
CA GLY A 216 -5.02 19.48 -11.00
C GLY A 216 -3.86 19.98 -10.13
N LEU A 217 -4.16 20.58 -8.98
CA LEU A 217 -3.15 20.96 -7.98
C LEU A 217 -2.40 19.73 -7.46
N SER A 218 -3.11 18.62 -7.22
CA SER A 218 -2.54 17.35 -6.78
C SER A 218 -1.50 16.84 -7.79
N LEU A 219 -1.83 16.82 -9.09
CA LEU A 219 -0.91 16.40 -10.16
C LEU A 219 0.32 17.32 -10.30
N LEU A 220 0.17 18.62 -10.07
CA LEU A 220 1.28 19.59 -10.14
C LEU A 220 2.25 19.47 -8.95
N THR A 221 1.72 19.15 -7.76
CA THR A 221 2.45 19.16 -6.49
C THR A 221 3.78 18.40 -6.52
N PRO A 222 3.87 17.13 -6.97
CA PRO A 222 5.14 16.40 -6.98
C PRO A 222 6.21 17.06 -7.83
N PHE A 223 5.86 17.54 -9.03
CA PHE A 223 6.83 18.20 -9.91
C PHE A 223 7.32 19.52 -9.31
N ALA A 224 6.40 20.32 -8.76
CA ALA A 224 6.75 21.59 -8.13
C ALA A 224 7.66 21.39 -6.90
N ALA A 225 7.37 20.40 -6.05
CA ALA A 225 8.20 20.08 -4.89
C ALA A 225 9.60 19.61 -5.30
N PHE A 226 9.66 18.72 -6.30
CA PHE A 226 10.91 18.16 -6.79
C PHE A 226 11.81 19.23 -7.41
N VAL A 227 11.28 19.99 -8.37
CA VAL A 227 12.03 21.04 -9.07
C VAL A 227 12.48 22.12 -8.10
N ALA A 228 11.62 22.59 -7.21
CA ALA A 228 11.99 23.62 -6.23
C ALA A 228 13.14 23.18 -5.30
N ALA A 229 13.19 21.90 -4.93
CA ALA A 229 14.28 21.37 -4.12
C ALA A 229 15.58 21.21 -4.92
N GLU A 230 15.52 20.68 -6.14
CA GLU A 230 16.70 20.51 -6.98
C GLU A 230 17.36 21.85 -7.34
N GLU A 231 16.57 22.90 -7.62
CA GLU A 231 17.06 24.28 -7.85
C GLU A 231 17.79 24.86 -6.63
N LEU A 232 17.45 24.38 -5.43
CA LEU A 232 18.12 24.76 -4.16
C LEU A 232 19.24 23.80 -3.78
N HIS A 233 19.64 22.89 -4.68
CA HIS A 233 20.59 21.80 -4.42
C HIS A 233 20.20 20.91 -3.23
N ALA A 234 18.90 20.83 -2.95
CA ALA A 234 18.31 19.96 -1.96
C ALA A 234 17.77 18.67 -2.59
N SER A 235 17.43 17.66 -1.78
CA SER A 235 16.88 16.40 -2.28
C SER A 235 15.43 16.56 -2.76
N GLY A 236 15.22 16.52 -4.07
CA GLY A 236 13.88 16.52 -4.68
C GLY A 236 13.01 15.35 -4.21
N VAL A 237 13.60 14.17 -4.08
CA VAL A 237 12.95 12.96 -3.55
C VAL A 237 12.34 13.20 -2.17
N LEU A 238 13.15 13.70 -1.22
CA LEU A 238 12.67 13.96 0.13
C LEU A 238 11.62 15.07 0.19
N ALA A 239 11.75 16.10 -0.65
CA ALA A 239 10.74 17.16 -0.73
C ALA A 239 9.37 16.61 -1.15
N VAL A 240 9.33 15.77 -2.18
CA VAL A 240 8.10 15.11 -2.65
C VAL A 240 7.51 14.20 -1.57
N VAL A 241 8.35 13.38 -0.95
CA VAL A 241 7.91 12.40 0.07
C VAL A 241 7.35 13.10 1.30
N VAL A 242 8.04 14.11 1.82
CA VAL A 242 7.57 14.89 2.98
C VAL A 242 6.27 15.62 2.65
N ALA A 243 6.17 16.26 1.48
CA ALA A 243 4.95 16.92 1.06
C ALA A 243 3.79 15.92 0.92
N GLY A 244 4.02 14.78 0.27
CA GLY A 244 3.03 13.72 0.07
C GLY A 244 2.53 13.10 1.37
N LEU A 245 3.42 12.74 2.30
CA LEU A 245 3.06 12.17 3.60
C LEU A 245 2.19 13.13 4.43
N LEU A 246 2.57 14.42 4.47
CA LEU A 246 1.83 15.44 5.23
C LEU A 246 0.47 15.76 4.59
N LEU A 247 0.42 15.88 3.25
CA LEU A 247 -0.83 16.13 2.52
C LEU A 247 -1.78 14.93 2.62
N GLY A 248 -1.27 13.70 2.50
CA GLY A 248 -2.04 12.47 2.67
C GLY A 248 -2.64 12.36 4.06
N HIS A 249 -1.83 12.60 5.11
CA HIS A 249 -2.30 12.58 6.49
C HIS A 249 -3.38 13.63 6.77
N GLN A 250 -3.26 14.84 6.20
CA GLN A 250 -4.21 15.94 6.40
C GLN A 250 -5.36 15.95 5.37
N ALA A 251 -5.43 14.99 4.45
CA ALA A 251 -6.43 14.94 3.37
C ALA A 251 -7.87 15.05 3.90
N ALA A 252 -8.19 14.34 4.99
CA ALA A 252 -9.52 14.34 5.61
C ALA A 252 -9.97 15.72 6.11
N VAL A 253 -9.02 16.60 6.45
CA VAL A 253 -9.26 17.95 6.98
C VAL A 253 -9.20 19.00 5.86
N LEU A 254 -8.34 18.80 4.86
CA LEU A 254 -8.06 19.80 3.82
C LEU A 254 -8.96 19.68 2.58
N GLN A 255 -9.48 18.50 2.28
CA GLN A 255 -10.20 18.21 1.04
C GLN A 255 -11.66 17.85 1.26
N SER A 256 -12.50 18.12 0.26
CA SER A 256 -13.87 17.59 0.22
C SER A 256 -13.88 16.06 0.04
N ALA A 257 -14.98 15.39 0.40
CA ALA A 257 -15.11 13.95 0.20
C ALA A 257 -14.96 13.54 -1.28
N GLN A 258 -15.55 14.32 -2.19
CA GLN A 258 -15.45 14.09 -3.64
C GLN A 258 -14.00 14.23 -4.12
N SER A 259 -13.30 15.30 -3.72
CA SER A 259 -11.89 15.49 -4.08
C SER A 259 -11.01 14.35 -3.57
N ARG A 260 -11.23 13.85 -2.33
CA ARG A 260 -10.47 12.70 -1.79
C ARG A 260 -10.75 11.40 -2.54
N ILE A 261 -11.96 11.20 -3.04
CA ILE A 261 -12.29 10.01 -3.84
C ILE A 261 -11.61 10.14 -5.21
N ALA A 262 -11.74 11.29 -5.87
CA ALA A 262 -11.10 11.56 -7.15
C ALA A 262 -9.57 11.42 -7.07
N ASP A 263 -8.92 12.10 -6.12
CA ASP A 263 -7.46 12.03 -5.92
C ASP A 263 -6.98 10.58 -5.70
N ARG A 264 -7.66 9.80 -4.86
CA ARG A 264 -7.29 8.39 -4.60
C ARG A 264 -7.43 7.51 -5.84
N THR A 265 -8.42 7.76 -6.69
CA THR A 265 -8.60 7.00 -7.93
C THR A 265 -7.54 7.43 -8.94
N THR A 266 -7.36 8.73 -9.16
CA THR A 266 -6.36 9.28 -10.08
C THR A 266 -4.96 8.79 -9.75
N TRP A 267 -4.52 8.88 -8.49
CA TRP A 267 -3.17 8.46 -8.10
C TRP A 267 -2.97 6.95 -8.16
N ARG A 268 -3.99 6.14 -7.88
CA ARG A 268 -3.93 4.69 -8.10
C ARG A 268 -3.76 4.35 -9.59
N THR A 269 -4.48 5.03 -10.47
CA THR A 269 -4.36 4.84 -11.93
C THR A 269 -2.99 5.30 -12.44
N VAL A 270 -2.51 6.46 -12.00
CA VAL A 270 -1.19 7.00 -12.39
C VAL A 270 -0.08 6.06 -11.92
N ALA A 271 -0.06 5.67 -10.65
CA ALA A 271 0.94 4.74 -10.12
C ALA A 271 0.91 3.42 -10.89
N PHE A 272 -0.27 2.82 -11.06
CA PHE A 272 -0.42 1.58 -11.81
C PHE A 272 0.15 1.66 -13.22
N LEU A 273 -0.17 2.72 -13.98
CA LEU A 273 0.32 2.87 -15.35
C LEU A 273 1.83 3.09 -15.38
N LEU A 274 2.35 3.98 -14.53
CA LEU A 274 3.78 4.31 -14.50
C LEU A 274 4.62 3.12 -14.04
N GLU A 275 4.27 2.47 -12.93
CA GLU A 275 5.01 1.32 -12.40
C GLU A 275 5.12 0.20 -13.43
N ASN A 276 3.99 -0.20 -14.02
CA ASN A 276 3.96 -1.29 -14.98
C ASN A 276 4.62 -0.90 -16.33
N ALA A 277 4.47 0.35 -16.77
CA ALA A 277 5.19 0.84 -17.94
C ALA A 277 6.69 0.72 -17.74
N VAL A 278 7.21 1.07 -16.56
CA VAL A 278 8.66 1.01 -16.36
C VAL A 278 9.18 -0.43 -16.28
N PHE A 279 8.45 -1.36 -15.67
CA PHE A 279 8.83 -2.78 -15.73
C PHE A 279 8.92 -3.31 -17.17
N LEU A 280 7.98 -2.92 -18.04
CA LEU A 280 8.04 -3.26 -19.46
C LEU A 280 9.25 -2.60 -20.16
N LEU A 281 9.49 -1.31 -19.90
CA LEU A 281 10.61 -0.55 -20.46
C LEU A 281 11.97 -1.10 -20.03
N ILE A 282 12.11 -1.55 -18.78
CA ILE A 282 13.32 -2.24 -18.29
C ILE A 282 13.58 -3.50 -19.15
N GLY A 283 12.54 -4.32 -19.37
CA GLY A 283 12.67 -5.52 -20.20
C GLY A 283 13.07 -5.21 -21.65
N LEU A 284 12.46 -4.17 -22.25
CA LEU A 284 12.74 -3.75 -23.63
C LEU A 284 14.19 -3.31 -23.85
N GLN A 285 14.89 -2.89 -22.79
CA GLN A 285 16.29 -2.48 -22.88
C GLN A 285 17.29 -3.65 -22.87
N CYS A 286 16.84 -4.87 -22.59
CA CYS A 286 17.72 -6.04 -22.43
C CYS A 286 18.64 -6.26 -23.65
N ARG A 287 18.09 -6.19 -24.86
CA ARG A 287 18.83 -6.50 -26.08
C ARG A 287 20.05 -5.59 -26.28
N TRP A 288 19.85 -4.28 -26.29
CA TRP A 288 20.95 -3.35 -26.58
C TRP A 288 21.99 -3.34 -25.45
N ILE A 289 21.59 -3.52 -24.18
CA ILE A 289 22.54 -3.67 -23.05
C ILE A 289 23.44 -4.89 -23.26
N VAL A 290 22.87 -6.01 -23.71
CA VAL A 290 23.63 -7.24 -23.99
C VAL A 290 24.53 -7.08 -25.22
N GLU A 291 24.04 -6.41 -26.27
CA GLU A 291 24.83 -6.13 -27.48
C GLU A 291 26.03 -5.21 -27.18
N ASP A 292 25.86 -4.16 -26.37
CA ASP A 292 26.94 -3.27 -25.95
C ASP A 292 28.03 -4.01 -25.16
N VAL A 293 27.63 -4.89 -24.23
CA VAL A 293 28.59 -5.69 -23.45
C VAL A 293 29.27 -6.74 -24.30
N ALA A 294 28.60 -7.29 -25.32
CA ALA A 294 29.22 -8.23 -26.27
C ALA A 294 30.34 -7.58 -27.09
N ALA A 295 30.33 -6.25 -27.23
CA ALA A 295 31.40 -5.47 -27.86
C ALA A 295 32.54 -5.08 -26.89
N SER A 296 32.41 -5.36 -25.59
CA SER A 296 33.44 -5.03 -24.60
C SER A 296 34.69 -5.91 -24.69
N GLU A 297 35.82 -5.41 -24.20
CA GLU A 297 37.10 -6.15 -24.19
C GLU A 297 37.16 -7.26 -23.11
N LEU A 298 36.15 -7.33 -22.23
CA LEU A 298 36.10 -8.29 -21.13
C LEU A 298 35.54 -9.65 -21.60
N THR A 299 36.08 -10.73 -21.03
CA THR A 299 35.55 -12.07 -21.33
C THR A 299 34.14 -12.24 -20.77
N GLY A 300 33.24 -12.89 -21.53
CA GLY A 300 31.86 -13.14 -21.08
C GLY A 300 31.78 -13.88 -19.74
N ALA A 301 32.76 -14.75 -19.43
CA ALA A 301 32.85 -15.42 -18.14
C ALA A 301 33.11 -14.44 -16.97
N ARG A 302 33.94 -13.41 -17.18
CA ARG A 302 34.19 -12.38 -16.17
C ARG A 302 32.98 -11.48 -15.97
N VAL A 303 32.33 -11.06 -17.07
CA VAL A 303 31.07 -10.30 -17.00
C VAL A 303 30.01 -11.06 -16.21
N ALA A 304 29.79 -12.34 -16.53
CA ALA A 304 28.83 -13.19 -15.82
C ALA A 304 29.20 -13.35 -14.34
N LEU A 305 30.48 -13.51 -14.01
CA LEU A 305 30.96 -13.58 -12.64
C LEU A 305 30.67 -12.28 -11.87
N VAL A 306 30.96 -11.12 -12.46
CA VAL A 306 30.68 -9.81 -11.84
C VAL A 306 29.19 -9.65 -11.58
N CYS A 307 28.34 -9.92 -12.58
CA CYS A 307 26.89 -9.81 -12.43
C CYS A 307 26.35 -10.74 -11.34
N ALA A 308 26.79 -12.00 -11.32
CA ALA A 308 26.38 -12.97 -10.31
C ALA A 308 26.90 -12.59 -8.91
N ALA A 309 28.15 -12.12 -8.81
CA ALA A 309 28.75 -11.71 -7.54
C ALA A 309 28.06 -10.47 -6.96
N VAL A 310 27.73 -9.48 -7.78
CA VAL A 310 26.99 -8.28 -7.34
C VAL A 310 25.57 -8.66 -6.93
N LEU A 311 24.85 -9.45 -7.72
CA LEU A 311 23.53 -9.96 -7.34
C LEU A 311 23.56 -10.69 -5.99
N ALA A 312 24.53 -11.58 -5.79
CA ALA A 312 24.71 -12.28 -4.52
C ALA A 312 25.06 -11.33 -3.38
N ALA A 313 25.98 -10.38 -3.59
CA ALA A 313 26.39 -9.40 -2.59
C ALA A 313 25.20 -8.55 -2.12
N VAL A 314 24.39 -8.07 -3.05
CA VAL A 314 23.20 -7.25 -2.80
C VAL A 314 22.14 -7.99 -1.96
N VAL A 315 22.03 -9.31 -2.09
CA VAL A 315 21.15 -10.17 -1.26
C VAL A 315 21.78 -10.48 0.09
N VAL A 316 23.05 -10.90 0.11
CA VAL A 316 23.77 -11.31 1.33
C VAL A 316 23.98 -10.12 2.27
N LEU A 317 24.44 -8.98 1.76
CA LEU A 317 24.67 -7.77 2.56
C LEU A 317 23.38 -7.31 3.25
N ARG A 318 22.23 -7.41 2.57
CA ARG A 318 20.92 -7.13 3.18
C ARG A 318 20.62 -8.05 4.35
N LEU A 319 20.81 -9.35 4.20
CA LEU A 319 20.63 -10.32 5.30
C LEU A 319 21.62 -10.05 6.45
N VAL A 320 22.89 -9.81 6.13
CA VAL A 320 23.95 -9.48 7.09
C VAL A 320 23.63 -8.20 7.87
N TRP A 321 22.94 -7.24 7.29
CA TRP A 321 22.54 -6.01 7.98
C TRP A 321 21.28 -6.20 8.84
N VAL A 322 20.24 -6.82 8.28
CA VAL A 322 18.90 -6.90 8.92
C VAL A 322 18.92 -7.76 10.18
N PHE A 323 19.71 -8.84 10.21
CA PHE A 323 19.80 -9.72 11.38
C PHE A 323 20.43 -9.06 12.61
N PRO A 324 21.60 -8.39 12.53
CA PRO A 324 22.14 -7.59 13.62
C PRO A 324 21.27 -6.38 13.97
N ALA A 325 20.71 -5.71 12.95
CA ALA A 325 19.84 -4.54 13.16
C ALA A 325 18.64 -4.88 14.07
N ARG A 326 18.12 -6.11 14.00
CA ARG A 326 17.05 -6.59 14.90
C ARG A 326 17.33 -6.31 16.39
N PHE A 327 18.59 -6.43 16.84
CA PHE A 327 18.95 -6.24 18.24
C PHE A 327 19.02 -4.77 18.64
N ALA A 328 19.34 -3.89 17.70
CA ALA A 328 19.21 -2.45 17.88
C ALA A 328 17.74 -2.00 17.87
N LEU A 329 16.87 -2.74 17.16
CA LEU A 329 15.44 -2.46 17.01
C LEU A 329 14.59 -2.90 18.21
N VAL A 330 14.94 -4.01 18.88
CA VAL A 330 14.22 -4.53 20.05
C VAL A 330 14.45 -3.68 21.32
N ARG A 331 15.50 -2.87 21.36
CA ARG A 331 15.90 -2.15 22.59
C ARG A 331 15.11 -0.88 22.93
N GLY A 332 13.98 -0.56 22.28
CA GLY A 332 13.22 0.59 22.76
C GLY A 332 11.86 0.89 22.15
N GLY A 333 10.87 0.02 22.34
CA GLY A 333 9.48 0.39 22.12
C GLY A 333 8.48 -0.65 22.60
N GLY A 334 7.90 -0.42 23.78
CA GLY A 334 6.63 -0.99 24.23
C GLY A 334 6.72 -2.25 25.11
N GLU A 335 6.43 -2.09 26.40
CA GLU A 335 6.02 -3.18 27.30
C GLU A 335 4.66 -3.72 26.83
N GLY A 336 4.69 -4.85 26.14
CA GLY A 336 3.52 -5.66 25.84
C GLY A 336 3.96 -7.11 25.58
N PRO A 337 3.10 -8.12 25.77
CA PRO A 337 3.46 -9.54 25.66
C PRO A 337 3.99 -10.00 24.28
N ALA A 338 3.97 -9.12 23.27
CA ALA A 338 4.34 -9.37 21.87
C ALA A 338 5.72 -8.78 21.46
N GLY A 339 6.55 -8.34 22.41
CA GLY A 339 7.71 -7.45 22.18
C GLY A 339 8.96 -8.01 21.48
N ALA A 340 9.01 -9.28 21.07
CA ALA A 340 10.13 -9.83 20.31
C ALA A 340 9.65 -10.37 18.97
N TYR A 341 10.05 -9.70 17.88
CA TYR A 341 9.77 -10.19 16.54
C TYR A 341 10.38 -11.57 16.33
N PRO A 342 9.58 -12.55 15.85
CA PRO A 342 10.13 -13.80 15.39
C PRO A 342 11.19 -13.53 14.32
N TRP A 343 12.28 -14.31 14.34
CA TRP A 343 13.33 -14.21 13.33
C TRP A 343 12.80 -14.43 11.90
N THR A 344 11.63 -15.07 11.75
CA THR A 344 10.93 -15.27 10.47
C THR A 344 10.54 -13.94 9.82
N TYR A 345 10.09 -12.95 10.61
CA TYR A 345 9.76 -11.61 10.12
C TYR A 345 11.03 -10.88 9.67
N THR A 346 12.10 -11.02 10.45
CA THR A 346 13.41 -10.44 10.12
C THR A 346 13.94 -11.01 8.80
N PHE A 347 13.80 -12.33 8.60
CA PHE A 347 14.20 -12.98 7.36
C PHE A 347 13.35 -12.53 6.17
N VAL A 348 12.02 -12.42 6.33
CA VAL A 348 11.13 -11.93 5.27
C VAL A 348 11.46 -10.49 4.87
N ILE A 349 11.69 -9.59 5.83
CA ILE A 349 12.13 -8.20 5.54
C ILE A 349 13.46 -8.20 4.77
N GLY A 350 14.40 -9.05 5.18
CA GLY A 350 15.68 -9.22 4.50
C GLY A 350 15.54 -9.79 3.08
N TRP A 351 14.63 -10.74 2.87
CA TRP A 351 14.42 -11.40 1.57
C TRP A 351 13.56 -10.59 0.60
N ALA A 352 12.66 -9.75 1.10
CA ALA A 352 11.73 -8.94 0.29
C ALA A 352 12.37 -7.68 -0.35
N GLY A 353 13.71 -7.60 -0.41
CA GLY A 353 14.42 -6.47 -1.00
C GLY A 353 14.52 -6.53 -2.52
N MET A 354 13.42 -6.64 -3.26
CA MET A 354 13.46 -6.61 -4.72
C MET A 354 13.96 -5.25 -5.22
N ARG A 355 14.75 -5.19 -6.30
CA ARG A 355 15.18 -3.93 -6.91
C ARG A 355 14.27 -3.62 -8.08
N GLY A 356 14.14 -2.33 -8.41
CA GLY A 356 13.14 -1.89 -9.37
C GLY A 356 13.61 -0.74 -10.23
N VAL A 357 12.65 0.12 -10.56
CA VAL A 357 12.76 1.17 -11.56
C VAL A 357 13.91 2.13 -11.32
N VAL A 358 14.02 2.62 -10.09
CA VAL A 358 14.96 3.68 -9.74
C VAL A 358 16.40 3.21 -9.90
N THR A 359 16.67 1.92 -9.67
CA THR A 359 17.99 1.32 -9.91
C THR A 359 18.42 1.45 -11.37
N LEU A 360 17.59 1.09 -12.35
CA LEU A 360 18.02 1.18 -13.75
C LEU A 360 18.17 2.65 -14.18
N ALA A 361 17.24 3.51 -13.74
CA ALA A 361 17.26 4.93 -14.05
C ALA A 361 18.52 5.64 -13.52
N ALA A 362 18.85 5.39 -12.27
CA ALA A 362 20.04 5.94 -11.63
C ALA A 362 21.32 5.39 -12.29
N ALA A 363 21.32 4.17 -12.83
CA ALA A 363 22.45 3.63 -13.56
C ALA A 363 22.80 4.48 -14.79
N PHE A 364 21.82 5.11 -15.43
CA PHE A 364 22.05 5.97 -16.60
C PHE A 364 22.67 7.33 -16.28
N VAL A 365 22.62 7.76 -15.01
CA VAL A 365 23.30 8.97 -14.54
C VAL A 365 24.83 8.76 -14.52
N VAL A 366 25.30 7.51 -14.56
CA VAL A 366 26.73 7.20 -14.65
C VAL A 366 27.29 7.77 -15.98
N PRO A 367 28.33 8.63 -15.91
CA PRO A 367 28.88 9.32 -17.09
C PRO A 367 29.30 8.38 -18.21
N ALA A 368 29.08 8.80 -19.46
CA ALA A 368 29.32 7.97 -20.65
C ALA A 368 30.78 7.57 -20.85
N ASP A 369 31.72 8.35 -20.32
CA ASP A 369 33.17 8.16 -20.33
C ASP A 369 33.68 7.23 -19.22
N THR A 370 32.78 6.71 -18.37
CA THR A 370 33.15 5.77 -17.31
C THR A 370 33.66 4.45 -17.91
N GLU A 371 34.81 3.99 -17.43
CA GLU A 371 35.36 2.69 -17.83
C GLU A 371 34.37 1.55 -17.52
N HIS A 372 34.18 0.65 -18.50
CA HIS A 372 33.29 -0.50 -18.40
C HIS A 372 31.82 -0.16 -18.09
N ARG A 373 31.35 1.04 -18.47
CA ARG A 373 29.97 1.50 -18.26
C ARG A 373 28.94 0.49 -18.74
N GLU A 374 29.16 -0.13 -19.89
CA GLU A 374 28.31 -1.19 -20.45
C GLU A 374 28.11 -2.35 -19.46
N VAL A 375 29.18 -2.77 -18.79
CA VAL A 375 29.12 -3.83 -17.77
C VAL A 375 28.39 -3.34 -16.52
N LEU A 376 28.58 -2.08 -16.10
CA LEU A 376 27.87 -1.50 -14.96
C LEU A 376 26.34 -1.44 -15.22
N LEU A 377 25.93 -1.09 -16.43
CA LEU A 377 24.51 -1.10 -16.82
C LEU A 377 23.94 -2.52 -16.82
N LEU A 378 24.69 -3.50 -17.35
CA LEU A 378 24.28 -4.90 -17.29
C LEU A 378 24.22 -5.43 -15.85
N VAL A 379 25.11 -4.99 -14.96
CA VAL A 379 25.04 -5.29 -13.53
C VAL A 379 23.75 -4.74 -12.92
N ALA A 380 23.42 -3.47 -13.17
CA ALA A 380 22.17 -2.88 -12.69
C ALA A 380 20.94 -3.65 -13.21
N PHE A 381 20.91 -3.95 -14.51
CA PHE A 381 19.84 -4.77 -15.12
C PHE A 381 19.76 -6.16 -14.49
N THR A 382 20.89 -6.84 -14.31
CA THR A 382 20.95 -8.19 -13.73
C THR A 382 20.50 -8.19 -12.27
N VAL A 383 20.83 -7.15 -11.50
CA VAL A 383 20.34 -7.03 -10.12
C VAL A 383 18.84 -6.80 -10.09
N VAL A 384 18.31 -5.91 -10.92
CA VAL A 384 16.86 -5.63 -10.99
C VAL A 384 16.10 -6.89 -11.42
N ALA A 385 16.42 -7.44 -12.58
CA ALA A 385 15.76 -8.65 -13.09
C ALA A 385 15.98 -9.84 -12.15
N GLY A 386 17.23 -10.08 -11.73
CA GLY A 386 17.60 -11.19 -10.87
C GLY A 386 16.90 -11.17 -9.53
N THR A 387 16.85 -10.03 -8.83
CA THR A 387 16.13 -9.93 -7.56
C THR A 387 14.62 -10.00 -7.75
N LEU A 388 14.07 -9.38 -8.79
CA LEU A 388 12.64 -9.47 -9.09
C LEU A 388 12.22 -10.93 -9.33
N PHE A 389 12.89 -11.65 -10.24
CA PHE A 389 12.56 -13.06 -10.53
C PHE A 389 12.89 -13.99 -9.36
N ALA A 390 14.09 -13.91 -8.79
CA ALA A 390 14.50 -14.81 -7.73
C ALA A 390 13.71 -14.58 -6.44
N GLN A 391 13.63 -13.34 -5.95
CA GLN A 391 12.94 -13.04 -4.69
C GLN A 391 11.44 -12.97 -4.89
N GLY A 392 10.94 -12.38 -5.98
CA GLY A 392 9.50 -12.26 -6.22
C GLY A 392 8.79 -13.61 -6.38
N LEU A 393 9.41 -14.59 -7.05
CA LEU A 393 8.84 -15.93 -7.17
C LEU A 393 9.03 -16.79 -5.91
N SER A 394 10.13 -16.60 -5.17
CA SER A 394 10.43 -17.41 -3.98
C SER A 394 9.78 -16.89 -2.70
N LEU A 395 9.47 -15.59 -2.59
CA LEU A 395 8.90 -14.97 -1.39
C LEU A 395 7.58 -15.62 -0.94
N PRO A 396 6.59 -15.91 -1.82
CA PRO A 396 5.36 -16.61 -1.42
C PRO A 396 5.61 -18.02 -0.87
N TRP A 397 6.56 -18.75 -1.44
CA TRP A 397 6.93 -20.08 -0.97
C TRP A 397 7.61 -20.01 0.40
N LEU A 398 8.54 -19.06 0.55
CA LEU A 398 9.30 -18.85 1.75
C LEU A 398 8.43 -18.39 2.93
N ALA A 399 7.53 -17.43 2.71
CA ALA A 399 6.61 -16.94 3.74
C ALA A 399 5.74 -18.07 4.29
N ARG A 400 5.20 -18.93 3.41
CA ARG A 400 4.43 -20.13 3.79
C ARG A 400 5.28 -21.14 4.55
N ARG A 401 6.52 -21.39 4.11
CA ARG A 401 7.45 -22.33 4.75
C ARG A 401 7.86 -21.88 6.15
N LEU A 402 7.99 -20.58 6.36
CA LEU A 402 8.37 -19.96 7.64
C LEU A 402 7.17 -19.76 8.58
N GLY A 403 5.95 -20.08 8.15
CA GLY A 403 4.73 -19.90 8.96
C GLY A 403 4.51 -18.44 9.37
N VAL A 404 4.84 -17.48 8.50
CA VAL A 404 4.55 -16.06 8.79
C VAL A 404 3.04 -15.89 8.76
N PRO A 405 2.41 -15.50 9.89
CA PRO A 405 0.96 -15.40 9.94
C PRO A 405 0.50 -14.24 9.07
N SER A 406 -0.61 -14.45 8.36
CA SER A 406 -1.28 -13.37 7.65
C SER A 406 -2.09 -12.51 8.62
N PRO A 407 -2.33 -11.21 8.31
CA PRO A 407 -3.31 -10.42 9.04
C PRO A 407 -4.62 -11.19 9.10
N ASP A 408 -5.22 -11.30 10.28
CA ASP A 408 -6.49 -11.99 10.46
C ASP A 408 -7.62 -11.10 9.88
N PRO A 409 -8.31 -11.53 8.82
CA PRO A 409 -9.42 -10.78 8.24
C PRO A 409 -10.55 -10.51 9.25
N ARG A 410 -10.76 -11.41 10.23
CA ARG A 410 -11.77 -11.22 11.28
C ARG A 410 -11.37 -10.12 12.26
N GLU A 411 -10.11 -10.05 12.67
CA GLU A 411 -9.57 -8.94 13.48
C GLU A 411 -9.78 -7.59 12.77
N ASP A 412 -9.54 -7.55 11.46
CA ASP A 412 -9.74 -6.36 10.63
C ASP A 412 -11.23 -5.97 10.51
N ALA A 413 -12.10 -6.96 10.31
CA ALA A 413 -13.54 -6.76 10.29
C ALA A 413 -14.06 -6.25 11.64
N LEU A 414 -13.54 -6.78 12.75
CA LEU A 414 -13.91 -6.40 14.11
C LEU A 414 -13.48 -4.96 14.40
N ALA A 415 -12.23 -4.62 14.14
CA ALA A 415 -11.71 -3.26 14.30
C ALA A 415 -12.52 -2.25 13.47
N ARG A 416 -12.90 -2.63 12.24
CA ARG A 416 -13.74 -1.79 11.38
C ARG A 416 -15.16 -1.64 11.91
N ALA A 417 -15.80 -2.70 12.38
CA ALA A 417 -17.14 -2.66 12.96
C ALA A 417 -17.16 -1.77 14.21
N THR A 418 -16.19 -1.94 15.10
CA THR A 418 -16.01 -1.11 16.30
C THR A 418 -15.81 0.36 15.95
N LEU A 419 -14.90 0.67 15.02
CA LEU A 419 -14.65 2.06 14.60
C LEU A 419 -15.89 2.71 13.97
N LEU A 420 -16.62 1.97 13.13
CA LEU A 420 -17.87 2.46 12.53
C LEU A 420 -18.94 2.72 13.59
N GLN A 421 -19.07 1.85 14.58
CA GLN A 421 -20.04 2.03 15.66
C GLN A 421 -19.69 3.24 16.54
N GLN A 422 -18.42 3.43 16.88
CA GLN A 422 -17.95 4.61 17.61
C GLN A 422 -18.24 5.90 16.83
N ALA A 423 -17.96 5.90 15.52
CA ALA A 423 -18.27 7.04 14.65
C ALA A 423 -19.78 7.31 14.55
N SER A 424 -20.61 6.28 14.40
CA SER A 424 -22.07 6.39 14.37
C SER A 424 -22.62 6.92 15.69
N LYS A 425 -22.10 6.44 16.84
CA LYS A 425 -22.48 6.92 18.18
C LYS A 425 -22.22 8.42 18.34
N ALA A 426 -21.01 8.88 17.98
CA ALA A 426 -20.68 10.31 18.02
C ALA A 426 -21.62 11.15 17.14
N GLY A 427 -22.06 10.61 15.99
CA GLY A 427 -23.07 11.25 15.15
C GLY A 427 -24.46 11.32 15.81
N LEU A 428 -24.90 10.25 16.46
CA LEU A 428 -26.18 10.21 17.19
C LEU A 428 -26.18 11.15 18.41
N GLU A 429 -25.06 11.29 19.11
CA GLU A 429 -24.92 12.25 20.23
C GLU A 429 -25.07 13.71 19.77
N VAL A 430 -24.74 14.04 18.51
CA VAL A 430 -25.05 15.36 17.93
C VAL A 430 -26.55 15.47 17.67
N LEU A 431 -27.15 14.44 17.06
CA LEU A 431 -28.58 14.40 16.75
C LEU A 431 -29.46 14.53 18.02
N GLU A 432 -29.04 13.98 19.14
CA GLU A 432 -29.76 14.07 20.42
C GLU A 432 -29.60 15.44 21.11
N ARG A 433 -28.47 16.12 20.90
CA ARG A 433 -28.22 17.44 21.49
C ARG A 433 -28.92 18.57 20.75
N GLU A 434 -29.10 18.43 19.45
CA GLU A 434 -29.71 19.46 18.61
C GLU A 434 -31.23 19.26 18.51
N VAL A 435 -32.00 20.33 18.75
CA VAL A 435 -33.46 20.30 18.58
C VAL A 435 -33.79 20.60 17.12
N HIS A 436 -34.32 19.61 16.42
CA HIS A 436 -34.78 19.75 15.05
C HIS A 436 -36.30 19.64 14.97
N ALA A 437 -36.95 20.55 14.24
CA ALA A 437 -38.34 20.36 13.85
C ALA A 437 -38.39 19.25 12.79
N ASP A 438 -39.02 18.13 13.11
CA ASP A 438 -39.09 16.97 12.22
C ASP A 438 -40.54 16.55 11.91
N PRO A 439 -41.29 17.36 11.14
CA PRO A 439 -42.66 17.02 10.76
C PRO A 439 -42.75 15.82 9.81
N HIS A 440 -41.62 15.36 9.25
CA HIS A 440 -41.56 14.30 8.23
C HIS A 440 -40.90 13.01 8.72
N GLY A 441 -40.48 12.91 9.98
CA GLY A 441 -39.84 11.71 10.55
C GLY A 441 -38.45 11.42 9.96
N VAL A 442 -37.74 12.44 9.50
CA VAL A 442 -36.38 12.33 8.92
C VAL A 442 -35.37 11.84 9.95
N LEU A 443 -35.53 12.20 11.23
CA LEU A 443 -34.59 11.78 12.27
C LEU A 443 -34.60 10.25 12.46
N ASP A 444 -35.78 9.63 12.37
CA ASP A 444 -35.91 8.17 12.45
C ASP A 444 -35.33 7.49 11.20
N LEU A 445 -35.49 8.10 10.01
CA LEU A 445 -34.83 7.63 8.80
C LEU A 445 -33.29 7.69 8.91
N ILE A 446 -32.74 8.75 9.51
CA ILE A 446 -31.30 8.88 9.76
C ILE A 446 -30.81 7.78 10.71
N ARG A 447 -31.53 7.56 11.83
CA ARG A 447 -31.23 6.47 12.78
C ARG A 447 -31.24 5.12 12.08
N GLN A 448 -32.31 4.83 11.34
CA GLN A 448 -32.44 3.58 10.60
C GLN A 448 -31.28 3.35 9.62
N ARG A 449 -30.85 4.38 8.89
CA ARG A 449 -29.70 4.27 7.96
C ARG A 449 -28.37 4.03 8.69
N LEU A 450 -28.16 4.67 9.84
CA LEU A 450 -26.96 4.45 10.66
C LEU A 450 -26.94 3.04 11.24
N ASP A 451 -28.08 2.56 11.73
CA ASP A 451 -28.24 1.22 12.27
C ASP A 451 -28.00 0.17 11.19
N GLN A 452 -28.62 0.30 10.02
CA GLN A 452 -28.37 -0.59 8.87
C GLN A 452 -26.89 -0.66 8.50
N ARG A 453 -26.19 0.48 8.51
CA ARG A 453 -24.74 0.50 8.24
C ARG A 453 -23.92 -0.20 9.31
N ASN A 454 -24.28 -0.05 10.59
CA ASN A 454 -23.59 -0.72 11.70
C ASN A 454 -23.87 -2.22 11.67
N PHE A 455 -25.13 -2.63 11.49
CA PHE A 455 -25.56 -4.03 11.36
C PHE A 455 -24.83 -4.73 10.21
N ALA A 456 -24.75 -4.09 9.05
CA ALA A 456 -23.97 -4.59 7.91
C ALA A 456 -22.46 -4.71 8.19
N ALA A 457 -21.92 -4.03 9.21
CA ALA A 457 -20.54 -4.21 9.66
C ALA A 457 -20.38 -5.42 10.60
N TRP A 458 -21.32 -5.59 11.53
CA TRP A 458 -21.32 -6.69 12.50
C TRP A 458 -21.68 -8.05 11.87
N GLU A 459 -22.59 -8.08 10.91
CA GLU A 459 -22.97 -9.28 10.14
C GLU A 459 -21.79 -9.90 9.38
N ARG A 460 -20.66 -9.20 9.24
CA ARG A 460 -19.46 -9.74 8.60
C ARG A 460 -18.61 -10.63 9.51
N LEU A 461 -18.77 -10.50 10.82
CA LEU A 461 -18.02 -11.28 11.80
C LEU A 461 -18.59 -12.70 11.91
N GLY A 462 -19.92 -12.80 11.82
CA GLY A 462 -20.65 -14.05 11.78
C GLY A 462 -22.16 -13.82 11.70
N THR A 463 -22.82 -14.75 11.03
CA THR A 463 -24.27 -14.96 11.04
C THR A 463 -24.53 -16.45 11.16
N VAL A 464 -25.78 -16.85 11.42
CA VAL A 464 -26.18 -18.26 11.40
C VAL A 464 -25.66 -18.95 10.13
N ALA A 465 -24.91 -20.03 10.32
CA ALA A 465 -24.22 -20.73 9.24
C ALA A 465 -25.20 -21.22 8.16
N GLY A 466 -24.93 -20.85 6.90
CA GLY A 466 -25.75 -21.24 5.75
C GLY A 466 -27.02 -20.40 5.54
N GLU A 467 -27.30 -19.41 6.38
CA GLU A 467 -28.37 -18.44 6.16
C GLU A 467 -27.85 -17.14 5.52
N GLU A 468 -28.67 -16.52 4.67
CA GLU A 468 -28.38 -15.22 4.06
C GLU A 468 -28.64 -14.12 5.10
N SER A 469 -27.65 -13.22 5.30
CA SER A 469 -27.81 -12.10 6.23
C SER A 469 -28.83 -11.07 5.72
N PRO A 470 -29.48 -10.28 6.60
CA PRO A 470 -30.37 -9.19 6.16
C PRO A 470 -29.70 -8.23 5.17
N SER A 471 -28.42 -7.91 5.39
CA SER A 471 -27.66 -7.04 4.49
C SER A 471 -27.37 -7.68 3.13
N ASP A 472 -27.19 -9.01 3.05
CA ASP A 472 -27.00 -9.72 1.77
C ASP A 472 -28.30 -9.75 0.96
N LEU A 473 -29.41 -10.06 1.64
CA LEU A 473 -30.74 -10.01 1.04
C LEU A 473 -31.03 -8.61 0.48
N TYR A 474 -30.74 -7.56 1.25
CA TYR A 474 -30.89 -6.18 0.80
C TYR A 474 -30.04 -5.91 -0.46
N THR A 475 -28.74 -6.22 -0.43
CA THR A 475 -27.85 -6.02 -1.59
C THR A 475 -28.35 -6.74 -2.83
N ARG A 476 -28.69 -8.03 -2.72
CA ARG A 476 -29.16 -8.85 -3.85
C ARG A 476 -30.45 -8.30 -4.46
N VAL A 477 -31.42 -7.93 -3.63
CA VAL A 477 -32.70 -7.36 -4.10
C VAL A 477 -32.50 -5.99 -4.73
N ARG A 478 -31.70 -5.11 -4.10
CA ARG A 478 -31.49 -3.75 -4.61
C ARG A 478 -30.70 -3.73 -5.91
N LEU A 479 -29.68 -4.58 -6.07
CA LEU A 479 -28.96 -4.71 -7.35
C LEU A 479 -29.89 -5.14 -8.50
N ALA A 480 -30.83 -6.06 -8.24
CA ALA A 480 -31.83 -6.46 -9.24
C ALA A 480 -32.77 -5.28 -9.60
N MET A 481 -33.14 -4.45 -8.64
CA MET A 481 -33.92 -3.23 -8.90
C MET A 481 -33.14 -2.20 -9.72
N ILE A 482 -31.88 -1.92 -9.36
CA ILE A 482 -31.01 -0.98 -10.08
C ILE A 482 -30.84 -1.40 -11.54
N ALA A 483 -30.67 -2.70 -11.80
CA ALA A 483 -30.59 -3.21 -13.17
C ALA A 483 -31.87 -2.91 -13.98
N ALA A 484 -33.05 -3.05 -13.38
CA ALA A 484 -34.33 -2.71 -14.01
C ALA A 484 -34.51 -1.19 -14.20
N GLU A 485 -34.13 -0.38 -13.21
CA GLU A 485 -34.15 1.08 -13.27
C GLU A 485 -33.25 1.59 -14.41
N ARG A 486 -32.02 1.07 -14.49
CA ARG A 486 -31.05 1.38 -15.55
C ARG A 486 -31.60 1.02 -16.92
N GLN A 487 -32.17 -0.18 -17.09
CA GLN A 487 -32.77 -0.59 -18.35
C GLN A 487 -33.85 0.40 -18.80
N ARG A 488 -34.70 0.86 -17.88
CA ARG A 488 -35.73 1.84 -18.17
C ARG A 488 -35.16 3.19 -18.60
N VAL A 489 -34.09 3.66 -17.94
CA VAL A 489 -33.39 4.90 -18.33
C VAL A 489 -32.82 4.79 -19.74
N LEU A 490 -32.23 3.65 -20.10
CA LEU A 490 -31.68 3.41 -21.43
C LEU A 490 -32.75 3.34 -22.54
N GLU A 491 -33.95 2.85 -22.23
CA GLU A 491 -35.11 2.92 -23.14
C GLU A 491 -35.59 4.36 -23.35
N ILE A 492 -35.62 5.18 -22.29
CA ILE A 492 -35.98 6.60 -22.42
C ILE A 492 -34.92 7.33 -23.25
N ARG A 493 -33.63 7.01 -23.07
CA ARG A 493 -32.54 7.56 -23.89
C ARG A 493 -32.75 7.31 -25.38
N SER A 494 -33.18 6.11 -25.78
CA SER A 494 -33.39 5.78 -27.19
C SER A 494 -34.58 6.52 -27.83
N SER A 495 -35.50 7.06 -27.01
CA SER A 495 -36.62 7.89 -27.49
C SER A 495 -36.21 9.32 -27.89
N GLY A 496 -35.04 9.80 -27.45
CA GLY A 496 -34.56 11.17 -27.70
C GLY A 496 -35.37 12.28 -27.02
N GLN A 497 -36.30 11.95 -26.12
CA GLN A 497 -37.19 12.92 -25.46
C GLN A 497 -36.52 13.68 -24.30
N VAL A 498 -35.43 13.15 -23.77
CA VAL A 498 -34.71 13.70 -22.62
C VAL A 498 -33.30 14.09 -23.07
N ALA A 499 -32.83 15.24 -22.61
CA ALA A 499 -31.47 15.69 -22.87
C ALA A 499 -30.44 14.67 -22.37
N ALA A 500 -29.37 14.44 -23.15
CA ALA A 500 -28.36 13.45 -22.83
C ALA A 500 -27.72 13.66 -21.45
N GLU A 501 -27.46 14.92 -21.08
CA GLU A 501 -26.90 15.29 -19.76
C GLU A 501 -27.78 14.81 -18.59
N VAL A 502 -29.11 14.96 -18.70
CA VAL A 502 -30.04 14.50 -17.66
C VAL A 502 -30.06 12.97 -17.56
N VAL A 503 -29.93 12.28 -18.70
CA VAL A 503 -29.82 10.81 -18.71
C VAL A 503 -28.53 10.37 -18.03
N GLU A 504 -27.41 11.04 -18.33
CA GLU A 504 -26.11 10.79 -17.71
C GLU A 504 -26.13 11.03 -16.19
N ASP A 505 -26.78 12.10 -15.72
CA ASP A 505 -26.94 12.39 -14.29
C ASP A 505 -27.70 11.27 -13.55
N VAL A 506 -28.78 10.77 -14.14
CA VAL A 506 -29.57 9.68 -13.53
C VAL A 506 -28.77 8.37 -13.52
N LEU A 507 -28.07 8.06 -14.61
CA LEU A 507 -27.20 6.88 -14.66
C LEU A 507 -26.08 6.99 -13.62
N ALA A 508 -25.45 8.15 -13.48
CA ALA A 508 -24.41 8.39 -12.49
C ALA A 508 -24.91 8.19 -11.05
N LEU A 509 -26.14 8.59 -10.74
CA LEU A 509 -26.75 8.33 -9.44
C LEU A 509 -26.91 6.82 -9.16
N LEU A 510 -27.40 6.07 -10.13
CA LEU A 510 -27.55 4.60 -10.02
C LEU A 510 -26.19 3.91 -9.88
N ASP A 511 -25.18 4.37 -10.62
CA ASP A 511 -23.83 3.82 -10.58
C ASP A 511 -23.15 4.08 -9.22
N VAL A 512 -23.41 5.23 -8.58
CA VAL A 512 -22.95 5.49 -7.21
C VAL A 512 -23.60 4.54 -6.22
N GLU A 513 -24.90 4.28 -6.34
CA GLU A 513 -25.61 3.35 -5.47
C GLU A 513 -25.12 1.89 -5.64
N GLU A 514 -25.00 1.43 -6.89
CA GLU A 514 -24.45 0.11 -7.22
C GLU A 514 -23.03 -0.06 -6.67
N SER A 515 -22.16 0.94 -6.86
CA SER A 515 -20.78 0.92 -6.35
C SER A 515 -20.70 0.77 -4.83
N MET A 516 -21.63 1.39 -4.08
CA MET A 516 -21.71 1.23 -2.62
C MET A 516 -22.11 -0.19 -2.22
N LEU A 517 -22.99 -0.84 -2.99
CA LEU A 517 -23.46 -2.21 -2.73
C LEU A 517 -22.42 -3.27 -3.10
N ASP A 518 -21.77 -3.13 -4.26
CA ASP A 518 -20.74 -4.06 -4.77
C ASP A 518 -19.47 -4.08 -3.91
N SER A 519 -19.08 -2.91 -3.39
CA SER A 519 -17.94 -2.82 -2.47
C SER A 519 -18.23 -3.62 -1.19
N ALA A 520 -19.46 -3.54 -0.68
CA ALA A 520 -19.86 -4.22 0.55
C ALA A 520 -20.04 -5.74 0.38
N SER A 521 -20.39 -6.22 -0.83
CA SER A 521 -20.51 -7.65 -1.13
C SER A 521 -19.14 -8.32 -1.35
N SER A 522 -18.24 -7.66 -2.09
CA SER A 522 -16.90 -8.17 -2.38
C SER A 522 -16.09 -8.39 -1.09
N GLU A 523 -16.12 -7.42 -0.17
CA GLU A 523 -15.45 -7.51 1.14
C GLU A 523 -16.02 -8.64 2.02
N ARG A 524 -17.31 -8.98 1.88
CA ARG A 524 -17.96 -10.08 2.62
C ARG A 524 -17.57 -11.44 2.09
N GLU A 525 -17.50 -11.58 0.76
CA GLU A 525 -17.09 -12.82 0.12
C GLU A 525 -15.66 -13.19 0.54
N GLU A 526 -14.74 -12.22 0.62
CA GLU A 526 -13.38 -12.43 1.12
C GLU A 526 -13.34 -13.05 2.54
N LEU A 527 -14.24 -12.64 3.44
CA LEU A 527 -14.31 -13.18 4.81
C LEU A 527 -14.88 -14.59 4.88
N ARG A 528 -15.80 -14.96 3.98
CA ARG A 528 -16.42 -16.30 3.94
C ARG A 528 -15.43 -17.42 3.58
N HIS A 529 -14.38 -17.09 2.82
CA HIS A 529 -13.36 -18.06 2.40
C HIS A 529 -12.25 -18.27 3.44
N VAL A 530 -12.27 -17.56 4.57
CA VAL A 530 -11.22 -17.63 5.60
C VAL A 530 -11.69 -18.57 6.71
N THR A 531 -11.00 -19.72 6.85
CA THR A 531 -11.26 -20.69 7.91
C THR A 531 -10.89 -20.10 9.27
N ALA A 532 -11.77 -20.29 10.26
CA ALA A 532 -11.68 -19.69 11.58
C ALA A 532 -10.29 -19.85 12.23
N GLN A 533 -9.62 -18.72 12.41
CA GLN A 533 -8.56 -18.57 13.41
C GLN A 533 -8.95 -17.43 14.34
N THR A 534 -8.54 -17.59 15.59
CA THR A 534 -9.01 -16.87 16.77
C THR A 534 -8.57 -15.41 16.74
N ALA A 535 -9.53 -14.48 16.71
CA ALA A 535 -9.27 -13.04 16.79
C ALA A 535 -8.93 -12.67 18.25
N ARG A 536 -7.86 -11.91 18.49
CA ARG A 536 -7.58 -11.31 19.80
C ARG A 536 -7.38 -9.80 19.62
N SER A 537 -8.30 -9.00 20.14
CA SER A 537 -8.13 -7.54 20.16
C SER A 537 -7.25 -7.12 21.35
N ALA A 538 -6.49 -6.03 21.16
CA ALA A 538 -5.48 -5.54 22.11
C ALA A 538 -6.00 -4.43 23.05
N GLU A 539 -7.21 -3.92 22.87
CA GLU A 539 -7.79 -2.88 23.73
C GLU A 539 -8.89 -3.46 24.63
N ALA A 540 -8.62 -3.56 25.92
CA ALA A 540 -9.59 -4.01 26.93
C ALA A 540 -9.84 -2.91 27.96
N CYS A 541 -11.11 -2.56 28.18
CA CYS A 541 -11.53 -1.79 29.35
C CYS A 541 -11.63 -2.68 30.59
N ASP A 542 -11.76 -2.06 31.76
CA ASP A 542 -11.85 -2.78 33.05
C ASP A 542 -12.95 -3.85 33.04
N ASP A 543 -14.12 -3.57 32.45
CA ASP A 543 -15.21 -4.55 32.32
C ASP A 543 -14.79 -5.81 31.53
N LEU A 544 -14.04 -5.63 30.43
CA LEU A 544 -13.54 -6.72 29.57
C LEU A 544 -12.39 -7.48 30.22
N LEU A 545 -11.62 -6.84 31.10
CA LEU A 545 -10.57 -7.49 31.89
C LEU A 545 -11.16 -8.33 33.02
N GLU A 546 -12.21 -7.85 33.67
CA GLU A 546 -12.91 -8.58 34.74
C GLU A 546 -13.71 -9.80 34.24
N HIS A 547 -14.13 -9.80 32.97
CA HIS A 547 -14.90 -10.88 32.36
C HIS A 547 -14.13 -11.55 31.21
N PRO A 548 -13.10 -12.38 31.51
CA PRO A 548 -12.33 -13.09 30.49
C PRO A 548 -13.20 -14.08 29.72
N SER A 549 -12.88 -14.30 28.44
CA SER A 549 -13.58 -15.30 27.64
C SER A 549 -13.38 -16.71 28.24
N PRO A 550 -14.45 -17.49 28.44
CA PRO A 550 -14.34 -18.92 28.78
C PRO A 550 -13.90 -19.80 27.60
N GLY A 551 -13.63 -19.23 26.42
CA GLY A 551 -13.41 -19.95 25.16
C GLY A 551 -14.65 -19.89 24.25
N HIS A 552 -14.70 -20.70 23.20
CA HIS A 552 -15.83 -20.76 22.28
C HIS A 552 -17.12 -21.18 23.00
N LEU A 553 -18.16 -20.39 22.81
CA LEU A 553 -19.50 -20.64 23.32
C LEU A 553 -20.37 -21.00 22.13
N GLU A 554 -21.09 -22.12 22.22
CA GLU A 554 -22.03 -22.52 21.18
C GLU A 554 -23.43 -22.54 21.79
N ALA A 555 -24.18 -21.47 21.52
CA ALA A 555 -25.60 -21.44 21.83
C ALA A 555 -26.39 -21.81 20.58
N THR A 556 -27.42 -22.63 20.73
CA THR A 556 -28.19 -23.12 19.58
C THR A 556 -29.46 -22.30 19.30
N GLU A 557 -29.95 -21.55 20.30
CA GLU A 557 -31.22 -20.84 20.19
C GLU A 557 -31.32 -19.60 21.08
N CYS A 558 -32.14 -18.64 20.64
CA CYS A 558 -32.69 -17.61 21.50
C CYS A 558 -34.14 -17.94 21.84
N ALA A 559 -34.41 -18.34 23.09
CA ALA A 559 -35.75 -18.75 23.54
C ALA A 559 -36.83 -17.69 23.27
N ARG A 560 -36.50 -16.41 23.44
CA ARG A 560 -37.44 -15.32 23.18
C ARG A 560 -37.74 -15.12 21.71
N CYS A 561 -36.77 -15.29 20.81
CA CYS A 561 -37.06 -15.28 19.38
C CYS A 561 -38.03 -16.40 18.99
N LEU A 562 -37.87 -17.59 19.58
CA LEU A 562 -38.79 -18.70 19.37
C LEU A 562 -40.21 -18.39 19.88
N GLU A 563 -40.32 -17.79 21.07
CA GLU A 563 -41.60 -17.34 21.64
C GLU A 563 -42.28 -16.26 20.78
N ASP A 564 -41.50 -15.31 20.28
CA ASP A 564 -41.97 -14.21 19.43
C ASP A 564 -42.28 -14.67 18.00
N GLY A 565 -41.93 -15.91 17.62
CA GLY A 565 -42.05 -16.43 16.26
C GLY A 565 -41.11 -15.74 15.27
N THR A 566 -40.01 -15.16 15.75
CA THR A 566 -39.01 -14.43 14.97
C THR A 566 -37.76 -15.27 14.75
N ARG A 567 -36.97 -14.91 13.74
CA ARG A 567 -35.64 -15.51 13.49
C ARG A 567 -34.55 -14.55 13.96
N TRP A 568 -33.46 -15.10 14.49
CA TRP A 568 -32.26 -14.36 14.85
C TRP A 568 -31.22 -14.42 13.73
N VAL A 569 -30.33 -13.43 13.73
CA VAL A 569 -29.21 -13.31 12.77
C VAL A 569 -27.93 -13.89 13.36
N ALA A 570 -27.70 -13.65 14.65
CA ALA A 570 -26.59 -14.22 15.42
C ALA A 570 -26.92 -14.20 16.92
N LEU A 571 -26.24 -15.03 17.70
CA LEU A 571 -26.43 -15.20 19.14
C LEU A 571 -25.26 -14.61 19.93
N ARG A 572 -25.60 -14.07 21.11
CA ARG A 572 -24.64 -13.52 22.07
C ARG A 572 -24.94 -14.10 23.45
N GLN A 573 -23.88 -14.40 24.21
CA GLN A 573 -24.00 -14.88 25.59
C GLN A 573 -23.42 -13.90 26.61
N CYS A 574 -24.17 -13.66 27.69
CA CYS A 574 -23.75 -12.80 28.79
C CYS A 574 -22.69 -13.49 29.64
N LEU A 575 -21.49 -12.91 29.75
CA LEU A 575 -20.42 -13.52 30.55
C LEU A 575 -20.67 -13.46 32.06
N ARG A 576 -21.56 -12.57 32.52
CA ARG A 576 -21.94 -12.46 33.93
C ARG A 576 -22.99 -13.48 34.40
N CYS A 577 -23.94 -13.87 33.54
CA CYS A 577 -25.08 -14.70 33.96
C CYS A 577 -25.48 -15.81 32.97
N GLY A 578 -24.75 -15.97 31.87
CA GLY A 578 -24.98 -17.01 30.87
C GLY A 578 -26.21 -16.82 29.97
N HIS A 579 -26.94 -15.69 30.08
CA HIS A 579 -28.11 -15.41 29.25
C HIS A 579 -27.74 -15.37 27.77
N VAL A 580 -28.48 -16.09 26.92
CA VAL A 580 -28.35 -16.09 25.46
C VAL A 580 -29.44 -15.20 24.86
N GLY A 581 -29.02 -14.21 24.07
CA GLY A 581 -29.91 -13.30 23.36
C GLY A 581 -29.51 -13.15 21.89
N CYS A 582 -30.47 -12.81 21.05
CA CYS A 582 -30.19 -12.46 19.65
C CYS A 582 -29.47 -11.10 19.55
N CYS A 583 -28.63 -10.94 18.53
CA CYS A 583 -27.85 -9.74 18.28
C CYS A 583 -28.70 -8.55 17.81
N ASP A 584 -28.09 -7.37 17.68
CA ASP A 584 -28.80 -6.11 17.36
C ASP A 584 -29.31 -6.06 15.91
N SER A 585 -28.69 -6.83 15.00
CA SER A 585 -29.21 -7.06 13.65
C SER A 585 -30.48 -7.91 13.62
N SER A 586 -30.78 -8.62 14.72
CA SER A 586 -31.98 -9.46 14.80
C SER A 586 -33.20 -8.61 15.17
N PRO A 587 -34.41 -8.93 14.66
CA PRO A 587 -35.62 -8.17 14.98
C PRO A 587 -35.90 -8.01 16.47
N GLY A 588 -35.54 -9.00 17.30
CA GLY A 588 -35.81 -9.02 18.74
C GLY A 588 -34.80 -8.29 19.62
N GLN A 589 -33.56 -8.06 19.17
CA GLN A 589 -32.46 -7.39 19.91
C GLN A 589 -32.32 -7.80 21.39
N HIS A 590 -32.59 -9.07 21.72
CA HIS A 590 -32.77 -9.51 23.11
C HIS A 590 -31.48 -9.41 23.95
N ALA A 591 -30.29 -9.44 23.32
CA ALA A 591 -29.03 -9.20 24.02
C ALA A 591 -28.92 -7.76 24.55
N THR A 592 -29.32 -6.77 23.74
CA THR A 592 -29.34 -5.35 24.12
C THR A 592 -30.43 -5.07 25.15
N GLU A 593 -31.61 -5.66 24.99
CA GLU A 593 -32.68 -5.57 26.01
C GLU A 593 -32.22 -6.14 27.35
N HIS A 594 -31.50 -7.27 27.34
CA HIS A 594 -30.92 -7.84 28.56
C HIS A 594 -29.92 -6.89 29.23
N PHE A 595 -29.06 -6.23 28.46
CA PHE A 595 -28.16 -5.21 29.00
C PHE A 595 -28.94 -4.07 29.67
N HIS A 596 -29.93 -3.49 28.99
CA HIS A 596 -30.72 -2.39 29.56
C HIS A 596 -31.48 -2.78 30.83
N ARG A 597 -31.90 -4.05 30.94
CA ARG A 597 -32.62 -4.56 32.12
C ARG A 597 -31.69 -4.89 33.29
N THR A 598 -30.50 -5.39 33.02
CA THR A 598 -29.62 -5.98 34.06
C THR A 598 -28.34 -5.19 34.32
N ALA A 599 -27.98 -4.26 33.43
CA ALA A 599 -26.69 -3.56 33.40
C ALA A 599 -25.47 -4.51 33.40
N HIS A 600 -25.61 -5.72 32.82
CA HIS A 600 -24.47 -6.64 32.66
C HIS A 600 -23.59 -6.18 31.50
N PRO A 601 -22.33 -5.77 31.75
CA PRO A 601 -21.59 -4.95 30.80
C PRO A 601 -21.04 -5.70 29.60
N VAL A 602 -20.78 -7.02 29.72
CA VAL A 602 -20.03 -7.80 28.73
C VAL A 602 -20.81 -9.00 28.20
N MET A 603 -20.87 -9.08 26.87
CA MET A 603 -21.34 -10.25 26.12
C MET A 603 -20.20 -10.82 25.26
N GLN A 604 -20.27 -12.10 24.94
CA GLN A 604 -19.44 -12.76 23.94
C GLN A 604 -20.30 -13.25 22.78
N SER A 605 -19.74 -13.33 21.57
CA SER A 605 -20.37 -14.11 20.50
C SER A 605 -20.60 -15.55 20.97
N ALA A 606 -21.76 -16.10 20.61
CA ALA A 606 -22.13 -17.49 20.87
C ALA A 606 -22.24 -18.32 19.56
N GLU A 607 -21.65 -17.79 18.48
CA GLU A 607 -21.50 -18.48 17.21
C GLU A 607 -20.30 -19.43 17.23
N ALA A 608 -20.36 -20.49 16.43
CA ALA A 608 -19.30 -21.47 16.33
C ALA A 608 -17.97 -20.81 15.90
N ASP A 609 -16.88 -21.18 16.58
CA ASP A 609 -15.53 -20.68 16.34
C ASP A 609 -15.38 -19.14 16.47
N GLU A 610 -16.21 -18.50 17.29
CA GLU A 610 -16.07 -17.09 17.69
C GLU A 610 -15.87 -16.95 19.21
N ASP A 611 -15.00 -16.04 19.63
CA ASP A 611 -14.70 -15.77 21.04
C ASP A 611 -14.54 -14.27 21.35
N TRP A 612 -14.80 -13.39 20.37
CA TRP A 612 -14.75 -11.94 20.56
C TRP A 612 -15.83 -11.49 21.55
N ARG A 613 -15.47 -10.50 22.36
CA ARG A 613 -16.34 -9.94 23.40
C ARG A 613 -16.67 -8.49 23.11
N TRP A 614 -17.82 -8.05 23.59
CA TRP A 614 -18.30 -6.68 23.48
C TRP A 614 -18.67 -6.12 24.84
N CYS A 615 -18.17 -4.92 25.12
CA CYS A 615 -18.58 -4.12 26.26
C CYS A 615 -19.64 -3.10 25.83
N PHE A 616 -20.86 -3.23 26.36
CA PHE A 616 -21.96 -2.28 26.09
C PHE A 616 -21.74 -0.90 26.72
N VAL A 617 -20.95 -0.80 27.79
CA VAL A 617 -20.66 0.46 28.48
C VAL A 617 -19.69 1.31 27.66
N HIS A 618 -18.58 0.69 27.23
CA HIS A 618 -17.48 1.37 26.58
C HIS A 618 -17.53 1.30 25.05
N HIS A 619 -18.39 0.44 24.48
CA HIS A 619 -18.46 0.15 23.05
C HIS A 619 -17.09 -0.28 22.49
N LEU A 620 -16.46 -1.21 23.21
CA LEU A 620 -15.14 -1.77 22.89
C LEU A 620 -15.25 -3.29 22.71
N THR A 621 -14.37 -3.80 21.85
CA THR A 621 -14.23 -5.23 21.54
C THR A 621 -12.91 -5.77 22.06
N ALA A 622 -12.91 -6.95 22.69
CA ALA A 622 -11.70 -7.65 23.14
C ALA A 622 -11.66 -9.10 22.67
#